data_AF-A0AAD9AF30-F1
#
_entry.id   AF-A0AAD9AF30-F1
#
_cell.length_a   1.000
_cell.length_b   1.000
_cell.length_c   1.000
_cell.angle_alpha   90.00
_cell.angle_beta   90.00
_cell.angle_gamma   90.00
#
_symmetry.space_group_name_H-M   'P 1'
#
loop_
_entity.id
_entity.type
_entity.pdbx_description
1 polymer ?
#
loop_
_entity_poly.entity_id
_entity_poly.type
_entity_poly.pdbx_seq_one_letter_code
_entity_poly.pdbx_strand_id
1 'polypeptide(L)'
;MLEDLCLGHGILFGKVSSTPSLLDKVSIRLNDIRIHSSEENLARVISIVDQMVSSKTSHGKLDSMLVFDADKTLCAADTGNLFWHLDYPESACAGYDIDTPLEELFSSEMGYSYKAFRQAMLRYEDIEYKFEVLCDGVASRVFIYPEFLALLHAAEKKSNVGVVVVTCGIRRVWEKILAREGLCNVTIIGGSRIADGYVVTPEVKAAVVSRLQNHHNLYVYAFGDSPMDLPMLKAADEAIVVVGDERLRSKSMDEALLKAISEDGLRAKQMLMPRTSGMRLSSSLLPVLQLNAQQIVAKFTKTPQHLRIFHATEKAAAKLLMTPTRDASVAGPSLRAAHHEVGRYLAIEFLADTLGVEKYPIPHVQGHITSGHRLFGEESTAIIALMRGGEPMALGVSEVFARVIFLHAKQPEDIHENALAGKKTVILVDSVVNSGKSIEVFVRHLQAIYAKVHIVVVAGVVQKDALTKVMKPLGKTADLSLVALRLSENKYVGQGGTDTGNRLFNTTHML
;
A
#
# COMPACT_ATOMS: atom_id res chain seq x y z
N MET A 1 -37.60 22.47 7.18
CA MET A 1 -37.72 23.68 6.31
C MET A 1 -36.39 24.40 6.11
N LEU A 2 -35.72 24.93 7.15
CA LEU A 2 -34.40 25.57 6.96
C LEU A 2 -33.26 24.54 6.76
N GLU A 3 -33.25 23.46 7.54
CA GLU A 3 -32.27 22.38 7.40
C GLU A 3 -32.34 21.74 6.01
N ASP A 4 -33.54 21.38 5.56
CA ASP A 4 -33.81 20.78 4.24
C ASP A 4 -33.36 21.72 3.10
N LEU A 5 -33.56 23.04 3.26
CA LEU A 5 -33.07 24.03 2.30
C LEU A 5 -31.54 24.07 2.25
N CYS A 6 -30.87 24.01 3.41
CA CYS A 6 -29.41 23.95 3.47
C CYS A 6 -28.88 22.67 2.82
N LEU A 7 -29.50 21.52 3.08
CA LEU A 7 -29.17 20.25 2.45
C LEU A 7 -29.32 20.34 0.92
N GLY A 8 -30.44 20.84 0.43
CA GLY A 8 -30.70 21.01 -1.01
C GLY A 8 -29.76 21.98 -1.73
N HIS A 9 -29.08 22.87 -1.00
CA HIS A 9 -28.11 23.83 -1.57
C HIS A 9 -26.65 23.54 -1.22
N GLY A 10 -26.36 22.40 -0.56
CA GLY A 10 -24.98 22.05 -0.19
C GLY A 10 -24.34 23.03 0.80
N ILE A 11 -25.15 23.61 1.70
CA ILE A 11 -24.73 24.56 2.75
C ILE A 11 -24.55 23.80 4.06
N LEU A 12 -23.38 23.94 4.69
CA LEU A 12 -23.12 23.36 6.01
C LEU A 12 -23.82 24.14 7.12
N PHE A 13 -24.35 23.44 8.11
CA PHE A 13 -25.01 24.02 9.27
C PHE A 13 -24.81 23.18 10.53
N GLY A 14 -25.07 23.77 11.69
CA GLY A 14 -25.05 23.06 12.97
C GLY A 14 -25.86 23.82 14.01
N LYS A 15 -26.44 23.08 14.96
CA LYS A 15 -27.24 23.64 16.04
C LYS A 15 -26.32 24.20 17.11
N VAL A 16 -26.71 25.37 17.62
CA VAL A 16 -25.98 26.01 18.70
C VAL A 16 -26.95 26.29 19.84
N SER A 17 -26.74 25.62 20.97
CA SER A 17 -27.57 25.77 22.16
C SER A 17 -27.01 26.86 23.06
N SER A 18 -27.88 27.70 23.63
CA SER A 18 -27.49 28.72 24.60
C SER A 18 -26.97 28.07 25.88
N THR A 19 -25.64 28.03 26.00
CA THR A 19 -24.91 27.43 27.12
C THR A 19 -23.80 28.39 27.54
N PRO A 20 -23.30 28.32 28.79
CA PRO A 20 -22.21 29.19 29.23
C PRO A 20 -20.95 29.09 28.36
N SER A 21 -20.69 27.94 27.73
CA SER A 21 -19.58 27.69 26.80
C SER A 21 -19.89 28.02 25.33
N LEU A 22 -20.97 28.77 25.05
CA LEU A 22 -21.44 29.07 23.70
C LEU A 22 -20.34 29.63 22.80
N LEU A 23 -19.63 30.66 23.28
CA LEU A 23 -18.61 31.35 22.49
C LEU A 23 -17.44 30.43 22.14
N ASP A 24 -17.02 29.57 23.06
CA ASP A 24 -15.94 28.60 22.82
C ASP A 24 -16.36 27.58 21.76
N LYS A 25 -17.59 27.04 21.86
CA LYS A 25 -18.12 26.09 20.87
C LYS A 25 -18.25 26.71 19.48
N VAL A 26 -18.74 27.94 19.39
CA VAL A 26 -18.86 28.67 18.12
C VAL A 26 -17.46 28.96 17.55
N SER A 27 -16.51 29.38 18.39
CA SER A 27 -15.12 29.65 17.99
C SER A 27 -14.45 28.40 17.39
N ILE A 28 -14.59 27.23 18.04
CA ILE A 28 -14.05 25.95 17.55
C ILE A 28 -14.64 25.61 16.18
N ARG A 29 -15.98 25.69 16.03
CA ARG A 29 -16.67 25.41 14.76
C ARG A 29 -16.26 26.37 13.64
N LEU A 30 -16.17 27.67 13.93
CA LEU A 30 -15.73 28.66 12.95
C LEU A 30 -14.28 28.45 12.52
N ASN A 31 -13.40 28.11 13.46
CA ASN A 31 -12.01 27.83 13.14
C ASN A 31 -11.90 26.57 12.28
N ASP A 32 -12.63 25.51 12.61
CA ASP A 32 -12.73 24.28 11.79
C ASP A 32 -13.19 24.59 10.36
N ILE A 33 -14.28 25.34 10.19
CA ILE A 33 -14.78 25.73 8.86
C ILE A 33 -13.72 26.53 8.08
N ARG A 34 -12.99 27.43 8.75
CA ARG A 34 -12.00 28.30 8.09
C ARG A 34 -10.78 27.54 7.58
N ILE A 35 -10.29 26.54 8.32
CA ILE A 35 -9.02 25.86 8.03
C ILE A 35 -9.18 24.59 7.20
N HIS A 36 -10.35 23.97 7.24
CA HIS A 36 -10.48 22.57 6.85
C HIS A 36 -11.02 22.47 5.41
N SER A 37 -10.11 22.28 4.45
CA SER A 37 -10.41 21.97 3.04
C SER A 37 -10.24 20.47 2.74
N SER A 38 -10.63 20.04 1.53
CA SER A 38 -10.39 18.66 1.04
C SER A 38 -8.90 18.31 1.01
N GLU A 39 -8.06 19.25 0.57
CA GLU A 39 -6.61 19.06 0.45
C GLU A 39 -5.95 18.98 1.83
N GLU A 40 -6.32 19.88 2.75
CA GLU A 40 -5.81 19.88 4.12
C GLU A 40 -6.26 18.61 4.87
N ASN A 41 -7.52 18.20 4.69
CA ASN A 41 -8.03 16.93 5.23
C ASN A 41 -7.19 15.74 4.79
N LEU A 42 -6.91 15.66 3.48
CA LEU A 42 -6.10 14.60 2.93
C LEU A 42 -4.66 14.64 3.46
N ALA A 43 -4.04 15.82 3.53
CA ALA A 43 -2.69 15.99 4.04
C ALA A 43 -2.55 15.49 5.49
N ARG A 44 -3.53 15.79 6.35
CA ARG A 44 -3.57 15.30 7.74
C ARG A 44 -3.65 13.78 7.81
N VAL A 45 -4.56 13.17 7.03
CA VAL A 45 -4.70 11.70 7.02
C VAL A 45 -3.43 11.02 6.52
N ILE A 46 -2.81 11.56 5.46
CA ILE A 46 -1.54 11.02 4.94
C ILE A 46 -0.42 11.12 5.98
N SER A 47 -0.34 12.23 6.71
CA SER A 47 0.63 12.38 7.81
C SER A 47 0.43 11.30 8.90
N ILE A 48 -0.82 11.00 9.26
CA ILE A 48 -1.14 9.93 10.22
C ILE A 48 -0.71 8.56 9.70
N VAL A 49 -0.94 8.27 8.41
CA VAL A 49 -0.48 7.01 7.78
C VAL A 49 1.04 6.90 7.86
N ASP A 50 1.77 7.97 7.55
CA ASP A 50 3.24 7.96 7.58
C ASP A 50 3.80 7.76 8.99
N GLN A 51 3.20 8.42 9.99
CA GLN A 51 3.56 8.25 11.39
C GLN A 51 3.27 6.82 11.87
N MET A 52 2.11 6.27 11.51
CA MET A 52 1.72 4.90 11.83
C MET A 52 2.72 3.89 11.28
N VAL A 53 3.06 3.97 9.99
CA VAL A 53 4.03 3.05 9.39
C VAL A 53 5.41 3.21 10.03
N SER A 54 5.87 4.45 10.24
CA SER A 54 7.17 4.73 10.87
C SER A 54 7.27 4.15 12.29
N SER A 55 6.19 4.23 13.08
CA SER A 55 6.15 3.64 14.42
C SER A 55 6.27 2.11 14.39
N LYS A 56 5.59 1.46 13.44
CA LYS A 56 5.61 -0.01 13.30
C LYS A 56 6.95 -0.52 12.76
N THR A 57 7.58 0.21 11.84
CA THR A 57 8.88 -0.20 11.26
C THR A 57 10.04 -0.08 12.24
N SER A 58 9.89 0.71 13.31
CA SER A 58 10.90 0.79 14.39
C SER A 58 11.09 -0.53 15.15
N HIS A 59 10.10 -1.43 15.11
CA HIS A 59 10.10 -2.72 15.80
C HIS A 59 10.38 -3.92 14.89
N GLY A 60 10.68 -3.68 13.61
CA GLY A 60 10.95 -4.72 12.61
C GLY A 60 10.46 -4.32 11.22
N LYS A 61 10.76 -5.16 10.22
CA LYS A 61 10.33 -4.89 8.85
C LYS A 61 8.84 -5.21 8.66
N LEU A 62 8.09 -4.23 8.17
CA LEU A 62 6.68 -4.37 7.76
C LEU A 62 6.62 -4.77 6.28
N ASP A 63 5.95 -5.88 5.96
CA ASP A 63 5.85 -6.39 4.58
C ASP A 63 4.44 -6.18 3.98
N SER A 64 3.40 -6.25 4.81
CA SER A 64 2.01 -6.12 4.37
C SER A 64 1.15 -5.30 5.31
N MET A 65 0.06 -4.75 4.76
CA MET A 65 -0.97 -4.04 5.51
C MET A 65 -2.34 -4.63 5.21
N LEU A 66 -3.08 -4.96 6.27
CA LEU A 66 -4.50 -5.29 6.20
C LEU A 66 -5.29 -4.00 6.44
N VAL A 67 -6.03 -3.56 5.42
CA VAL A 67 -6.84 -2.34 5.45
C VAL A 67 -8.31 -2.75 5.46
N PHE A 68 -8.99 -2.47 6.56
CA PHE A 68 -10.39 -2.82 6.73
C PHE A 68 -11.25 -1.57 6.68
N ASP A 69 -12.31 -1.59 5.89
CA ASP A 69 -13.50 -0.86 6.31
C ASP A 69 -14.09 -1.52 7.57
N ALA A 70 -14.87 -0.77 8.32
CA ALA A 70 -15.32 -1.20 9.64
C ALA A 70 -16.76 -1.72 9.61
N ASP A 71 -17.74 -0.83 9.47
CA ASP A 71 -19.17 -1.16 9.46
C ASP A 71 -19.49 -2.12 8.31
N LYS A 72 -20.35 -3.11 8.52
CA LYS A 72 -20.73 -4.14 7.53
C LYS A 72 -19.57 -4.96 6.92
N THR A 73 -18.32 -4.66 7.27
CA THR A 73 -17.10 -5.35 6.86
C THR A 73 -16.54 -6.18 8.01
N LEU A 74 -16.13 -5.57 9.13
CA LEU A 74 -15.64 -6.29 10.31
C LEU A 74 -16.76 -6.94 11.12
N CYS A 75 -17.99 -6.44 10.99
CA CYS A 75 -19.19 -6.94 11.64
C CYS A 75 -20.40 -6.80 10.71
N ALA A 76 -21.55 -7.36 11.07
CA ALA A 76 -22.77 -7.21 10.28
C ALA A 76 -23.46 -5.83 10.47
N ALA A 77 -23.07 -5.09 11.50
CA ALA A 77 -23.78 -3.91 11.95
C ALA A 77 -23.34 -2.64 11.22
N ASP A 78 -24.27 -1.70 11.12
CA ASP A 78 -24.03 -0.32 10.74
C ASP A 78 -24.01 0.53 12.02
N THR A 79 -22.82 0.95 12.44
CA THR A 79 -22.65 1.60 13.75
C THR A 79 -23.21 3.01 13.75
N GLY A 80 -23.16 3.71 12.60
CA GLY A 80 -23.78 5.02 12.41
C GLY A 80 -25.30 4.94 12.58
N ASN A 81 -25.94 4.00 11.89
CA ASN A 81 -27.39 3.82 12.04
C ASN A 81 -27.77 3.40 13.46
N LEU A 82 -27.07 2.44 14.08
CA LEU A 82 -27.35 2.04 15.46
C LEU A 82 -27.22 3.22 16.44
N PHE A 83 -26.23 4.08 16.23
CA PHE A 83 -26.01 5.27 17.06
C PHE A 83 -27.22 6.21 17.01
N TRP A 84 -27.72 6.53 15.81
CA TRP A 84 -28.85 7.46 15.68
C TRP A 84 -30.18 6.84 16.13
N HIS A 85 -30.39 5.53 15.95
CA HIS A 85 -31.55 4.84 16.51
C HIS A 85 -31.56 4.82 18.05
N LEU A 86 -30.39 4.85 18.70
CA LEU A 86 -30.32 4.97 20.16
C LEU A 86 -30.71 6.37 20.66
N ASP A 87 -30.42 7.42 19.90
CA ASP A 87 -30.82 8.79 20.24
C ASP A 87 -32.29 9.07 19.88
N TYR A 88 -32.80 8.44 18.81
CA TYR A 88 -34.17 8.55 18.31
C TYR A 88 -34.90 7.19 18.30
N PRO A 89 -35.25 6.61 19.45
CA PRO A 89 -35.87 5.28 19.50
C PRO A 89 -37.23 5.20 18.80
N GLU A 90 -37.91 6.33 18.60
CA GLU A 90 -39.19 6.40 17.88
C GLU A 90 -39.04 6.02 16.39
N SER A 91 -37.89 6.28 15.76
CA SER A 91 -37.62 5.86 14.37
C SER A 91 -37.47 4.34 14.24
N ALA A 92 -37.18 3.62 15.33
CA ALA A 92 -37.10 2.16 15.35
C ALA A 92 -38.46 1.47 15.61
N CYS A 93 -39.47 2.19 16.11
CA CYS A 93 -40.68 1.61 16.71
C CYS A 93 -41.99 2.01 16.03
N ALA A 94 -42.04 3.13 15.31
CA ALA A 94 -43.21 3.49 14.51
C ALA A 94 -43.15 2.74 13.18
N GLY A 95 -44.23 2.08 12.74
CA GLY A 95 -44.34 1.43 11.43
C GLY A 95 -44.28 2.38 10.21
N TYR A 96 -43.59 3.51 10.36
CA TYR A 96 -43.23 4.50 9.36
C TYR A 96 -41.70 4.55 9.32
N ASP A 97 -41.10 4.34 8.15
CA ASP A 97 -39.67 4.55 7.93
C ASP A 97 -39.35 6.05 8.13
N ILE A 98 -38.98 6.44 9.35
CA ILE A 98 -38.42 7.76 9.63
C ILE A 98 -36.91 7.63 9.44
N ASP A 99 -36.40 8.24 8.37
CA ASP A 99 -34.97 8.27 8.09
C ASP A 99 -34.21 8.89 9.27
N THR A 100 -33.10 8.25 9.65
CA THR A 100 -32.17 8.82 10.62
C THR A 100 -31.52 10.09 10.07
N PRO A 101 -30.95 10.97 10.93
CA PRO A 101 -30.30 12.21 10.46
C PRO A 101 -29.18 12.01 9.43
N LEU A 102 -28.56 10.83 9.39
CA LEU A 102 -27.56 10.50 8.36
C LEU A 102 -28.19 9.97 7.07
N GLU A 103 -29.25 9.16 7.17
CA GLU A 103 -29.99 8.69 5.99
C GLU A 103 -30.57 9.87 5.23
N GLU A 104 -31.17 10.84 5.92
CA GLU A 104 -31.64 12.11 5.33
C GLU A 104 -30.50 12.88 4.65
N LEU A 105 -29.34 12.98 5.31
CA LEU A 105 -28.17 13.70 4.79
C LEU A 105 -27.62 13.06 3.51
N PHE A 106 -27.37 11.75 3.52
CA PHE A 106 -26.74 11.04 2.41
C PHE A 106 -27.71 10.73 1.26
N SER A 107 -29.02 10.76 1.51
CA SER A 107 -30.05 10.69 0.46
C SER A 107 -30.36 12.05 -0.17
N SER A 108 -29.94 13.16 0.45
CA SER A 108 -30.07 14.50 -0.12
C SER A 108 -29.16 14.75 -1.33
N GLU A 109 -29.31 15.91 -1.97
CA GLU A 109 -28.43 16.40 -3.05
C GLU A 109 -26.94 16.49 -2.64
N MET A 110 -26.63 16.50 -1.34
CA MET A 110 -25.23 16.44 -0.89
C MET A 110 -24.58 15.08 -1.16
N GLY A 111 -25.39 14.01 -1.28
CA GLY A 111 -24.95 12.63 -1.49
C GLY A 111 -23.80 12.25 -0.55
N TYR A 112 -22.81 11.53 -1.09
CA TYR A 112 -21.60 11.16 -0.36
C TYR A 112 -20.42 12.11 -0.64
N SER A 113 -20.70 13.41 -0.76
CA SER A 113 -19.66 14.41 -0.98
C SER A 113 -18.83 14.67 0.29
N TYR A 114 -17.64 15.25 0.11
CA TYR A 114 -16.82 15.74 1.23
C TYR A 114 -17.60 16.67 2.18
N LYS A 115 -18.47 17.54 1.64
CA LYS A 115 -19.34 18.41 2.45
C LYS A 115 -20.35 17.59 3.26
N ALA A 116 -20.93 16.52 2.70
CA ALA A 116 -21.83 15.64 3.43
C ALA A 116 -21.12 15.02 4.64
N PHE A 117 -19.89 14.52 4.49
CA PHE A 117 -19.13 13.99 5.62
C PHE A 117 -18.79 15.04 6.68
N ARG A 118 -18.50 16.28 6.27
CA ARG A 118 -18.36 17.41 7.20
C ARG A 118 -19.66 17.74 7.91
N GLN A 119 -20.79 17.68 7.21
CA GLN A 119 -22.11 17.89 7.80
C GLN A 119 -22.45 16.78 8.81
N ALA A 120 -22.13 15.52 8.52
CA ALA A 120 -22.29 14.41 9.45
C ALA A 120 -21.51 14.62 10.75
N MET A 121 -20.26 15.08 10.65
CA MET A 121 -19.46 15.48 11.82
C MET A 121 -20.15 16.57 12.65
N LEU A 122 -20.68 17.62 12.01
CA LEU A 122 -21.42 18.69 12.72
C LEU A 122 -22.69 18.16 13.41
N ARG A 123 -23.38 17.17 12.84
CA ARG A 123 -24.52 16.51 13.50
C ARG A 123 -24.08 15.82 14.80
N TYR A 124 -22.94 15.15 14.83
CA TYR A 124 -22.42 14.55 16.07
C TYR A 124 -22.00 15.60 17.11
N GLU A 125 -21.48 16.76 16.67
CA GLU A 125 -21.19 17.89 17.56
C GLU A 125 -22.44 18.49 18.21
N ASP A 126 -23.61 18.40 17.55
CA ASP A 126 -24.87 18.94 18.08
C ASP A 126 -25.41 18.13 19.27
N ILE A 127 -25.02 16.86 19.38
CA ILE A 127 -25.42 15.94 20.46
C ILE A 127 -24.22 15.50 21.32
N GLU A 128 -23.19 16.36 21.38
CA GLU A 128 -21.95 16.13 22.15
C GLU A 128 -22.20 15.59 23.57
N TYR A 129 -23.21 16.11 24.26
CA TYR A 129 -23.55 15.75 25.64
C TYR A 129 -24.00 14.29 25.83
N LYS A 130 -24.51 13.63 24.78
CA LYS A 130 -24.87 12.20 24.78
C LYS A 130 -23.86 11.32 24.06
N PHE A 131 -22.94 11.91 23.31
CA PHE A 131 -22.11 11.21 22.33
C PHE A 131 -21.37 10.00 22.92
N GLU A 132 -20.70 10.15 24.07
CA GLU A 132 -19.97 9.03 24.69
C GLU A 132 -20.89 7.90 25.16
N VAL A 133 -22.03 8.23 25.78
CA VAL A 133 -23.00 7.23 26.28
C VAL A 133 -23.62 6.46 25.11
N LEU A 134 -23.93 7.15 24.01
CA LEU A 134 -24.42 6.51 22.79
C LEU A 134 -23.33 5.62 22.16
N CYS A 135 -22.07 6.07 22.13
CA CYS A 135 -20.95 5.25 21.68
C CYS A 135 -20.80 3.97 22.51
N ASP A 136 -20.91 4.04 23.84
CA ASP A 136 -20.88 2.88 24.74
C ASP A 136 -22.05 1.94 24.44
N GLY A 137 -23.26 2.50 24.26
CA GLY A 137 -24.46 1.76 23.89
C GLY A 137 -24.30 0.97 22.60
N VAL A 138 -23.77 1.60 21.54
CA VAL A 138 -23.50 0.92 20.27
C VAL A 138 -22.41 -0.13 20.43
N ALA A 139 -21.27 0.23 21.03
CA ALA A 139 -20.13 -0.66 21.17
C ALA A 139 -20.52 -1.96 21.91
N SER A 140 -21.37 -1.87 22.95
CA SER A 140 -21.85 -3.04 23.70
C SER A 140 -22.67 -4.05 22.88
N ARG A 141 -23.24 -3.65 21.75
CA ARG A 141 -24.14 -4.47 20.91
C ARG A 141 -23.49 -4.99 19.64
N VAL A 142 -22.31 -4.49 19.29
CA VAL A 142 -21.62 -4.80 18.04
C VAL A 142 -20.49 -5.79 18.31
N PHE A 143 -20.46 -6.86 17.53
CA PHE A 143 -19.46 -7.93 17.66
C PHE A 143 -18.74 -8.13 16.32
N ILE A 144 -17.41 -8.19 16.36
CA ILE A 144 -16.57 -8.50 15.21
C ILE A 144 -16.80 -9.97 14.82
N TYR A 145 -16.82 -10.26 13.51
CA TYR A 145 -16.92 -11.64 13.05
C TYR A 145 -15.78 -12.49 13.64
N PRO A 146 -16.05 -13.71 14.17
CA PRO A 146 -15.02 -14.53 14.81
C PRO A 146 -13.79 -14.79 13.94
N GLU A 147 -13.98 -14.94 12.63
CA GLU A 147 -12.90 -15.14 11.67
C GLU A 147 -11.97 -13.92 11.56
N PHE A 148 -12.53 -12.71 11.59
CA PHE A 148 -11.73 -11.48 11.58
C PHE A 148 -11.08 -11.24 12.94
N LEU A 149 -11.76 -11.51 14.04
CA LEU A 149 -11.16 -11.40 15.36
C LEU A 149 -9.92 -12.31 15.48
N ALA A 150 -10.01 -13.56 15.00
CA ALA A 150 -8.87 -14.47 14.93
C ALA A 150 -7.72 -13.94 14.05
N LEU A 151 -8.05 -13.32 12.90
CA LEU A 151 -7.07 -12.69 12.02
C LEU A 151 -6.36 -11.50 12.68
N LEU A 152 -7.12 -10.61 13.31
CA LEU A 152 -6.59 -9.40 13.95
C LEU A 152 -5.61 -9.75 15.07
N HIS A 153 -5.97 -10.69 15.95
CA HIS A 153 -5.06 -11.19 16.99
C HIS A 153 -3.82 -11.90 16.44
N ALA A 154 -3.96 -12.63 15.32
CA ALA A 154 -2.81 -13.27 14.70
C ALA A 154 -1.86 -12.24 14.05
N ALA A 155 -2.41 -11.16 13.49
CA ALA A 155 -1.64 -10.06 12.92
C ALA A 155 -0.86 -9.28 13.98
N GLU A 156 -1.44 -8.99 15.15
CA GLU A 156 -0.73 -8.30 16.26
C GLU A 156 0.51 -9.05 16.74
N LYS A 157 0.55 -10.37 16.58
CA LYS A 157 1.69 -11.21 16.96
C LYS A 157 2.82 -11.23 15.92
N LYS A 158 2.61 -10.63 14.74
CA LYS A 158 3.59 -10.61 13.66
C LYS A 158 4.07 -9.20 13.36
N SER A 159 5.36 -8.97 13.54
CA SER A 159 5.99 -7.66 13.26
C SER A 159 5.89 -7.25 11.78
N ASN A 160 5.72 -8.21 10.87
CA ASN A 160 5.70 -7.96 9.45
C ASN A 160 4.31 -7.74 8.83
N VAL A 161 3.24 -7.78 9.65
CA VAL A 161 1.86 -7.57 9.21
C VAL A 161 1.25 -6.41 9.99
N GLY A 162 0.86 -5.36 9.29
CA GLY A 162 0.15 -4.22 9.85
C GLY A 162 -1.36 -4.38 9.72
N VAL A 163 -2.09 -3.70 10.60
CA VAL A 163 -3.55 -3.58 10.50
C VAL A 163 -3.94 -2.11 10.68
N VAL A 164 -4.80 -1.63 9.77
CA VAL A 164 -5.47 -0.35 9.90
C VAL A 164 -6.95 -0.49 9.55
N VAL A 165 -7.81 0.11 10.37
CA VAL A 165 -9.24 0.27 10.12
C VAL A 165 -9.46 1.67 9.57
N VAL A 166 -10.06 1.80 8.40
CA VAL A 166 -10.32 3.08 7.72
C VAL A 166 -11.82 3.22 7.52
N THR A 167 -12.47 4.01 8.38
CA THR A 167 -13.94 4.08 8.45
C THR A 167 -14.44 5.50 8.24
N CYS A 168 -15.54 5.63 7.50
CA CYS A 168 -16.34 6.86 7.44
C CYS A 168 -17.34 6.97 8.61
N GLY A 169 -17.46 5.92 9.43
CA GLY A 169 -18.30 5.87 10.62
C GLY A 169 -17.63 6.47 11.86
N ILE A 170 -18.22 6.17 13.02
CA ILE A 170 -17.84 6.80 14.28
C ILE A 170 -16.55 6.16 14.83
N ARG A 171 -15.43 6.88 14.73
CA ARG A 171 -14.12 6.43 15.23
C ARG A 171 -14.20 5.90 16.66
N ARG A 172 -14.86 6.67 17.53
CA ARG A 172 -14.95 6.39 18.96
C ARG A 172 -15.65 5.05 19.29
N VAL A 173 -16.64 4.67 18.49
CA VAL A 173 -17.31 3.36 18.62
C VAL A 173 -16.31 2.24 18.34
N TRP A 174 -15.55 2.35 17.25
CA TRP A 174 -14.55 1.36 16.87
C TRP A 174 -13.37 1.26 17.84
N GLU A 175 -12.94 2.38 18.43
CA GLU A 175 -11.96 2.37 19.53
C GLU A 175 -12.46 1.52 20.71
N LYS A 176 -13.73 1.69 21.11
CA LYS A 176 -14.33 0.93 22.22
C LYS A 176 -14.49 -0.55 21.88
N ILE A 177 -14.94 -0.88 20.66
CA ILE A 177 -15.09 -2.26 20.20
C ILE A 177 -13.73 -2.97 20.18
N LEU A 178 -12.71 -2.39 19.55
CA LEU A 178 -11.38 -3.01 19.46
C LEU A 178 -10.71 -3.13 20.84
N ALA A 179 -10.85 -2.12 21.71
CA ALA A 179 -10.34 -2.19 23.07
C ALA A 179 -11.01 -3.31 23.89
N ARG A 180 -12.33 -3.51 23.75
CA ARG A 180 -13.05 -4.61 24.42
C ARG A 180 -12.51 -5.97 23.98
N GLU A 181 -12.18 -6.13 22.70
CA GLU A 181 -11.61 -7.36 22.17
C GLU A 181 -10.10 -7.50 22.47
N GLY A 182 -9.48 -6.56 23.19
CA GLY A 182 -8.06 -6.62 23.54
C GLY A 182 -7.11 -6.35 22.36
N LEU A 183 -7.58 -5.65 21.33
CA LEU A 183 -6.80 -5.26 20.14
C LEU A 183 -6.24 -3.84 20.33
N CYS A 184 -4.98 -3.74 20.78
CA CYS A 184 -4.35 -2.47 21.14
C CYS A 184 -3.46 -1.89 20.02
N ASN A 185 -3.01 -2.72 19.07
CA ASN A 185 -2.05 -2.33 18.03
C ASN A 185 -2.70 -2.08 16.65
N VAL A 186 -4.04 -2.10 16.60
CA VAL A 186 -4.82 -1.76 15.41
C VAL A 186 -4.99 -0.25 15.33
N THR A 187 -4.51 0.37 14.27
CA THR A 187 -4.70 1.81 14.05
C THR A 187 -6.07 2.07 13.45
N ILE A 188 -6.77 3.10 13.94
CA ILE A 188 -8.06 3.53 13.39
C ILE A 188 -7.91 4.90 12.75
N ILE A 189 -8.23 4.97 11.47
CA ILE A 189 -8.40 6.21 10.71
C ILE A 189 -9.90 6.37 10.50
N GLY A 190 -10.53 7.08 11.43
CA GLY A 190 -11.95 7.42 11.38
C GLY A 190 -12.14 8.86 11.82
N GLY A 191 -13.16 9.53 11.27
CA GLY A 191 -13.49 10.90 11.64
C GLY A 191 -14.98 10.99 11.97
N SER A 192 -15.30 11.66 13.07
CA SER A 192 -16.69 11.86 13.50
C SER A 192 -16.90 13.12 14.35
N ARG A 193 -15.83 13.67 14.94
CA ARG A 193 -15.83 14.89 15.75
C ARG A 193 -14.82 15.89 15.19
N ILE A 194 -15.02 17.18 15.45
CA ILE A 194 -14.04 18.23 15.10
C ILE A 194 -12.69 17.94 15.74
N ALA A 195 -12.69 17.37 16.95
CA ALA A 195 -11.49 16.96 17.67
C ALA A 195 -10.66 15.89 16.93
N ASP A 196 -11.26 15.11 16.03
CA ASP A 196 -10.54 14.14 15.20
C ASP A 196 -9.67 14.85 14.14
N GLY A 197 -10.06 16.07 13.74
CA GLY A 197 -9.30 16.95 12.86
C GLY A 197 -9.39 16.62 11.36
N TYR A 198 -10.14 15.59 10.98
CA TYR A 198 -10.39 15.17 9.60
C TYR A 198 -11.69 14.35 9.50
N VAL A 199 -12.17 14.19 8.26
CA VAL A 199 -13.25 13.26 7.89
C VAL A 199 -12.74 12.25 6.85
N VAL A 200 -13.33 11.05 6.84
CA VAL A 200 -12.94 9.97 5.94
C VAL A 200 -13.99 9.81 4.85
N THR A 201 -13.59 10.08 3.61
CA THR A 201 -14.39 9.89 2.39
C THR A 201 -13.85 8.69 1.58
N PRO A 202 -14.55 8.22 0.52
CA PRO A 202 -14.00 7.19 -0.38
C PRO A 202 -12.63 7.54 -0.94
N GLU A 203 -12.41 8.80 -1.31
CA GLU A 203 -11.14 9.30 -1.84
C GLU A 203 -10.04 9.23 -0.78
N VAL A 204 -10.37 9.52 0.48
CA VAL A 204 -9.45 9.38 1.61
C VAL A 204 -9.09 7.90 1.81
N LYS A 205 -10.05 6.98 1.77
CA LYS A 205 -9.77 5.53 1.87
C LYS A 205 -8.81 5.08 0.74
N ALA A 206 -9.06 5.52 -0.49
CA ALA A 206 -8.18 5.22 -1.63
C ALA A 206 -6.78 5.80 -1.46
N ALA A 207 -6.67 7.01 -0.93
CA ALA A 207 -5.39 7.65 -0.70
C ALA A 207 -4.59 6.97 0.41
N VAL A 208 -5.24 6.48 1.47
CA VAL A 208 -4.58 5.66 2.50
C VAL A 208 -3.96 4.41 1.88
N VAL A 209 -4.73 3.64 1.11
CA VAL A 209 -4.22 2.44 0.41
C VAL A 209 -3.09 2.79 -0.56
N SER A 210 -3.28 3.85 -1.36
CA SER A 210 -2.28 4.30 -2.33
C SER A 210 -0.98 4.76 -1.67
N ARG A 211 -1.04 5.38 -0.49
CA ARG A 211 0.13 5.82 0.28
C ARG A 211 0.89 4.62 0.83
N LEU A 212 0.17 3.66 1.43
CA LEU A 212 0.75 2.41 1.92
C LEU A 212 1.46 1.63 0.81
N GLN A 213 0.81 1.53 -0.36
CA GLN A 213 1.36 0.77 -1.48
C GLN A 213 2.51 1.50 -2.19
N ASN A 214 2.35 2.78 -2.52
CA ASN A 214 3.28 3.46 -3.44
C ASN A 214 4.40 4.21 -2.73
N HIS A 215 4.16 4.69 -1.50
CA HIS A 215 5.19 5.40 -0.73
C HIS A 215 5.91 4.44 0.23
N HIS A 216 5.17 3.60 0.94
CA HIS A 216 5.74 2.66 1.92
C HIS A 216 6.08 1.28 1.33
N ASN A 217 5.77 1.05 0.05
CA ASN A 217 6.02 -0.22 -0.66
C ASN A 217 5.50 -1.45 0.08
N LEU A 218 4.33 -1.33 0.72
CA LEU A 218 3.67 -2.44 1.41
C LEU A 218 2.73 -3.16 0.45
N TYR A 219 2.61 -4.47 0.62
CA TYR A 219 1.54 -5.22 -0.01
C TYR A 219 0.22 -4.99 0.72
N VAL A 220 -0.79 -4.45 0.03
CA VAL A 220 -2.05 -4.05 0.68
C VAL A 220 -3.18 -5.01 0.35
N TYR A 221 -3.76 -5.60 1.40
CA TYR A 221 -5.07 -6.26 1.34
C TYR A 221 -6.13 -5.27 1.78
N ALA A 222 -7.12 -4.98 0.93
CA ALA A 222 -8.25 -4.12 1.30
C ALA A 222 -9.54 -4.93 1.43
N PHE A 223 -10.30 -4.67 2.48
CA PHE A 223 -11.58 -5.31 2.79
C PHE A 223 -12.67 -4.24 2.88
N GLY A 224 -13.76 -4.41 2.14
CA GLY A 224 -14.92 -3.50 2.19
C GLY A 224 -16.18 -4.18 1.70
N ASP A 225 -17.35 -3.62 1.99
CA ASP A 225 -18.65 -4.22 1.66
C ASP A 225 -19.53 -3.34 0.76
N SER A 226 -19.15 -2.07 0.55
CA SER A 226 -20.00 -1.03 -0.02
C SER A 226 -19.35 -0.29 -1.21
N PRO A 227 -20.14 0.49 -1.99
CA PRO A 227 -19.59 1.32 -3.06
C PRO A 227 -18.53 2.32 -2.59
N MET A 228 -18.62 2.74 -1.33
CA MET A 228 -17.71 3.70 -0.70
C MET A 228 -16.29 3.14 -0.55
N ASP A 229 -16.16 1.81 -0.62
CA ASP A 229 -14.90 1.10 -0.49
C ASP A 229 -14.28 0.79 -1.85
N LEU A 230 -15.03 0.89 -2.95
CA LEU A 230 -14.52 0.59 -4.29
C LEU A 230 -13.24 1.37 -4.63
N PRO A 231 -13.10 2.67 -4.30
CA PRO A 231 -11.86 3.39 -4.54
C PRO A 231 -10.65 2.78 -3.82
N MET A 232 -10.80 2.34 -2.57
CA MET A 232 -9.72 1.69 -1.83
C MET A 232 -9.44 0.25 -2.28
N LEU A 233 -10.49 -0.47 -2.68
CA LEU A 233 -10.38 -1.81 -3.25
C LEU A 233 -9.63 -1.77 -4.59
N LYS A 234 -9.91 -0.78 -5.44
CA LYS A 234 -9.20 -0.55 -6.71
C LYS A 234 -7.72 -0.22 -6.52
N ALA A 235 -7.38 0.49 -5.43
CA ALA A 235 -6.01 0.86 -5.12
C ALA A 235 -5.18 -0.28 -4.52
N ALA A 236 -5.81 -1.33 -4.00
CA ALA A 236 -5.14 -2.41 -3.27
C ALA A 236 -4.44 -3.44 -4.18
N ASP A 237 -3.49 -4.19 -3.63
CA ASP A 237 -2.85 -5.31 -4.35
C ASP A 237 -3.75 -6.54 -4.42
N GLU A 238 -4.51 -6.80 -3.35
CA GLU A 238 -5.61 -7.76 -3.29
C GLU A 238 -6.85 -7.10 -2.67
N ALA A 239 -7.95 -7.08 -3.44
CA ALA A 239 -9.25 -6.57 -3.04
C ALA A 239 -10.18 -7.70 -2.59
N ILE A 240 -10.76 -7.55 -1.40
CA ILE A 240 -11.71 -8.50 -0.82
C ILE A 240 -13.03 -7.77 -0.56
N VAL A 241 -14.07 -8.17 -1.26
CA VAL A 241 -15.45 -7.74 -1.00
C VAL A 241 -16.02 -8.64 0.09
N VAL A 242 -16.32 -8.06 1.26
CA VAL A 242 -17.00 -8.79 2.33
C VAL A 242 -18.49 -8.83 2.02
N VAL A 243 -19.07 -10.03 2.06
CA VAL A 243 -20.47 -10.26 1.70
C VAL A 243 -21.22 -10.75 2.93
N GLY A 244 -21.97 -9.84 3.53
CA GLY A 244 -22.89 -10.11 4.64
C GLY A 244 -24.21 -10.77 4.21
N ASP A 245 -25.14 -10.84 5.18
CA ASP A 245 -26.52 -11.26 4.96
C ASP A 245 -27.19 -10.43 3.86
N GLU A 246 -27.87 -11.09 2.93
CA GLU A 246 -28.55 -10.47 1.80
C GLU A 246 -29.57 -9.41 2.20
N ARG A 247 -30.19 -9.54 3.38
CA ARG A 247 -31.17 -8.58 3.91
C ARG A 247 -30.52 -7.29 4.42
N LEU A 248 -29.27 -7.35 4.86
CA LEU A 248 -28.57 -6.26 5.53
C LEU A 248 -27.49 -5.61 4.66
N ARG A 249 -27.01 -6.33 3.64
CA ARG A 249 -25.93 -5.87 2.76
C ARG A 249 -26.38 -4.71 1.86
N SER A 250 -25.44 -3.84 1.50
CA SER A 250 -25.72 -2.71 0.60
C SER A 250 -26.31 -3.18 -0.75
N LYS A 251 -27.46 -2.62 -1.13
CA LYS A 251 -28.16 -2.94 -2.40
C LYS A 251 -27.51 -2.27 -3.61
N SER A 252 -26.88 -1.11 -3.43
CA SER A 252 -26.22 -0.35 -4.51
C SER A 252 -24.85 -0.91 -4.89
N MET A 253 -24.29 -1.82 -4.09
CA MET A 253 -22.97 -2.41 -4.34
C MET A 253 -22.95 -3.31 -5.58
N ASP A 254 -24.03 -4.00 -5.94
CA ASP A 254 -23.99 -4.99 -7.02
C ASP A 254 -23.72 -4.33 -8.38
N GLU A 255 -24.48 -3.27 -8.71
CA GLU A 255 -24.28 -2.48 -9.92
C GLU A 255 -22.91 -1.77 -9.92
N ALA A 256 -22.54 -1.16 -8.79
CA ALA A 256 -21.27 -0.46 -8.67
C ALA A 256 -20.07 -1.41 -8.84
N LEU A 257 -20.18 -2.63 -8.31
CA LEU A 257 -19.14 -3.65 -8.42
C LEU A 257 -19.06 -4.23 -9.83
N LEU A 258 -20.20 -4.47 -10.49
CA LEU A 258 -20.23 -4.88 -11.89
C LEU A 258 -19.49 -3.86 -12.76
N LYS A 259 -19.85 -2.57 -12.62
CA LYS A 259 -19.19 -1.47 -13.33
C LYS A 259 -17.68 -1.43 -13.03
N ALA A 260 -17.30 -1.55 -11.76
CA ALA A 260 -15.89 -1.55 -11.38
C ALA A 260 -15.09 -2.71 -11.98
N ILE A 261 -15.70 -3.90 -12.11
CA ILE A 261 -15.05 -5.07 -12.71
C ILE A 261 -14.97 -4.93 -14.23
N SER A 262 -16.06 -4.54 -14.89
CA SER A 262 -16.17 -4.52 -16.35
C SER A 262 -15.49 -3.31 -17.00
N GLU A 263 -15.61 -2.13 -16.41
CA GLU A 263 -15.13 -0.87 -16.98
C GLU A 263 -13.78 -0.46 -16.40
N ASP A 264 -13.61 -0.59 -15.08
CA ASP A 264 -12.42 -0.12 -14.38
C ASP A 264 -11.35 -1.21 -14.17
N GLY A 265 -11.65 -2.46 -14.55
CA GLY A 265 -10.72 -3.59 -14.46
C GLY A 265 -10.44 -4.07 -13.03
N LEU A 266 -11.32 -3.80 -12.07
CA LEU A 266 -11.19 -4.26 -10.70
C LEU A 266 -11.10 -5.79 -10.65
N ARG A 267 -10.05 -6.31 -10.01
CA ARG A 267 -9.88 -7.73 -9.72
C ARG A 267 -10.06 -7.97 -8.23
N ALA A 268 -11.27 -8.33 -7.84
CA ALA A 268 -11.61 -8.60 -6.45
C ALA A 268 -12.01 -10.06 -6.23
N LYS A 269 -12.08 -10.46 -4.96
CA LYS A 269 -12.64 -11.74 -4.51
C LYS A 269 -13.76 -11.44 -3.52
N GLN A 270 -14.75 -12.31 -3.42
CA GLN A 270 -15.76 -12.20 -2.37
C GLN A 270 -15.50 -13.15 -1.21
N MET A 271 -15.68 -12.66 0.02
CA MET A 271 -15.61 -13.45 1.22
C MET A 271 -16.96 -13.40 1.94
N LEU A 272 -17.59 -14.56 2.07
CA LEU A 272 -18.95 -14.70 2.61
C LEU A 272 -18.89 -14.73 4.15
N MET A 273 -19.57 -13.78 4.80
CA MET A 273 -19.50 -13.54 6.24
C MET A 273 -20.92 -13.38 6.85
N PRO A 274 -21.46 -14.40 7.54
CA PRO A 274 -20.91 -15.73 7.76
C PRO A 274 -20.83 -16.54 6.46
N ARG A 275 -20.10 -17.67 6.50
CA ARG A 275 -19.86 -18.56 5.34
C ARG A 275 -21.13 -19.07 4.65
N THR A 276 -22.27 -19.03 5.34
CA THR A 276 -23.59 -19.42 4.84
C THR A 276 -24.26 -18.33 4.01
N SER A 277 -23.69 -17.13 3.94
CA SER A 277 -24.25 -16.01 3.17
C SER A 277 -24.26 -16.33 1.68
N GLY A 278 -25.30 -15.87 0.98
CA GLY A 278 -25.37 -15.99 -0.47
C GLY A 278 -24.26 -15.18 -1.15
N MET A 279 -23.77 -15.68 -2.28
CA MET A 279 -22.83 -14.92 -3.12
C MET A 279 -23.44 -13.57 -3.52
N ARG A 280 -22.60 -12.54 -3.67
CA ARG A 280 -23.04 -11.23 -4.15
C ARG A 280 -23.13 -11.22 -5.67
N LEU A 281 -22.06 -11.62 -6.34
CA LEU A 281 -22.01 -11.84 -7.79
C LEU A 281 -21.64 -13.29 -8.09
N SER A 282 -21.75 -13.72 -9.34
CA SER A 282 -21.34 -15.07 -9.75
C SER A 282 -19.85 -15.30 -9.48
N SER A 283 -19.46 -16.54 -9.20
CA SER A 283 -18.06 -16.92 -8.96
C SER A 283 -17.14 -16.72 -10.17
N SER A 284 -17.71 -16.59 -11.37
CA SER A 284 -16.96 -16.26 -12.60
C SER A 284 -16.54 -14.80 -12.66
N LEU A 285 -17.37 -13.88 -12.16
CA LEU A 285 -17.08 -12.44 -12.11
C LEU A 285 -16.33 -12.07 -10.83
N LEU A 286 -16.70 -12.69 -9.71
CA LEU A 286 -16.15 -12.40 -8.40
C LEU A 286 -15.80 -13.73 -7.69
N PRO A 287 -14.57 -14.24 -7.84
CA PRO A 287 -14.19 -15.53 -7.25
C PRO A 287 -14.41 -15.58 -5.74
N VAL A 288 -14.90 -16.71 -5.25
CA VAL A 288 -15.21 -16.90 -3.81
C VAL A 288 -13.97 -17.33 -3.05
N LEU A 289 -13.67 -16.64 -1.96
CA LEU A 289 -12.62 -16.97 -1.01
C LEU A 289 -13.19 -17.82 0.15
N GLN A 290 -13.39 -19.11 -0.08
CA GLN A 290 -13.89 -20.03 0.95
C GLN A 290 -12.77 -20.47 1.91
N LEU A 291 -12.40 -19.62 2.87
CA LEU A 291 -11.34 -19.91 3.85
C LEU A 291 -11.85 -19.90 5.28
N ASN A 292 -11.51 -20.92 6.06
CA ASN A 292 -11.91 -20.98 7.47
C ASN A 292 -11.02 -20.03 8.29
N ALA A 293 -11.32 -19.82 9.56
CA ALA A 293 -10.54 -18.88 10.39
C ALA A 293 -9.02 -19.15 10.34
N GLN A 294 -8.59 -20.41 10.42
CA GLN A 294 -7.18 -20.78 10.33
C GLN A 294 -6.58 -20.50 8.95
N GLN A 295 -7.32 -20.77 7.87
CA GLN A 295 -6.88 -20.51 6.51
C GLN A 295 -6.84 -19.01 6.18
N ILE A 296 -7.78 -18.22 6.73
CA ILE A 296 -7.78 -16.75 6.65
C ILE A 296 -6.50 -16.21 7.30
N VAL A 297 -6.23 -16.63 8.54
CA VAL A 297 -4.99 -16.29 9.25
C VAL A 297 -3.77 -16.69 8.42
N ALA A 298 -3.70 -17.93 7.94
CA ALA A 298 -2.57 -18.42 7.17
C ALA A 298 -2.36 -17.65 5.86
N LYS A 299 -3.45 -17.29 5.15
CA LYS A 299 -3.37 -16.53 3.89
C LYS A 299 -2.88 -15.10 4.13
N PHE A 300 -3.51 -14.37 5.05
CA PHE A 300 -3.30 -12.93 5.20
C PHE A 300 -2.13 -12.56 6.10
N THR A 301 -1.60 -13.52 6.84
CA THR A 301 -0.39 -13.31 7.65
C THR A 301 0.87 -13.95 7.04
N LYS A 302 0.75 -14.56 5.86
CA LYS A 302 1.91 -15.03 5.08
C LYS A 302 2.59 -13.84 4.42
N THR A 303 3.92 -13.81 4.44
CA THR A 303 4.68 -12.81 3.68
C THR A 303 4.31 -12.91 2.20
N PRO A 304 3.69 -11.87 1.62
CA PRO A 304 3.26 -11.90 0.23
C PRO A 304 4.46 -11.89 -0.70
N GLN A 305 4.40 -12.68 -1.78
CA GLN A 305 5.30 -12.51 -2.91
C GLN A 305 4.93 -11.21 -3.62
N HIS A 306 5.78 -10.21 -3.47
CA HIS A 306 5.63 -8.92 -4.10
C HIS A 306 7.01 -8.35 -4.41
N LEU A 307 7.03 -7.40 -5.34
CA LEU A 307 8.26 -6.71 -5.68
C LEU A 307 8.75 -5.90 -4.48
N ARG A 308 9.92 -6.25 -3.95
CA ARG A 308 10.60 -5.44 -2.93
C ARG A 308 11.39 -4.34 -3.62
N ILE A 309 11.06 -3.08 -3.36
CA ILE A 309 11.69 -1.93 -4.03
C ILE A 309 12.58 -1.19 -3.04
N PHE A 310 13.85 -1.02 -3.41
CA PHE A 310 14.84 -0.23 -2.71
C PHE A 310 15.40 0.82 -3.66
N HIS A 311 15.39 2.09 -3.28
CA HIS A 311 15.94 3.12 -4.15
C HIS A 311 16.56 4.32 -3.43
N ALA A 312 17.50 4.98 -4.10
CA ALA A 312 18.18 6.17 -3.60
C ALA A 312 17.59 7.49 -4.10
N THR A 313 16.42 7.50 -4.77
CA THR A 313 15.85 8.68 -5.48
C THR A 313 15.97 10.00 -4.72
N GLU A 314 15.65 10.01 -3.43
CA GLU A 314 15.67 11.23 -2.59
C GLU A 314 17.01 11.49 -1.87
N LYS A 315 17.97 10.56 -1.94
CA LYS A 315 19.28 10.68 -1.28
C LYS A 315 20.18 11.66 -2.04
N ALA A 316 20.95 12.47 -1.29
CA ALA A 316 21.96 13.37 -1.86
C ALA A 316 23.01 12.60 -2.69
N ALA A 317 23.40 11.39 -2.24
CA ALA A 317 24.29 10.51 -2.99
C ALA A 317 23.77 10.19 -4.40
N ALA A 318 22.47 9.96 -4.56
CA ALA A 318 21.89 9.72 -5.88
C ALA A 318 22.01 10.93 -6.80
N LYS A 319 21.83 12.15 -6.27
CA LYS A 319 22.02 13.41 -7.02
C LYS A 319 23.44 13.56 -7.53
N LEU A 320 24.43 13.28 -6.69
CA LEU A 320 25.84 13.34 -7.06
C LEU A 320 26.21 12.26 -8.09
N LEU A 321 25.85 11.00 -7.82
CA LEU A 321 26.20 9.87 -8.68
C LEU A 321 25.47 9.87 -10.03
N MET A 322 24.24 10.41 -10.11
CA MET A 322 23.51 10.49 -11.38
C MET A 322 23.99 11.62 -12.29
N THR A 323 24.69 12.63 -11.76
CA THR A 323 25.09 13.82 -12.53
C THR A 323 25.98 13.45 -13.72
N PRO A 324 27.12 12.74 -13.55
CA PRO A 324 27.97 12.36 -14.68
C PRO A 324 27.32 11.36 -15.65
N THR A 325 26.34 10.57 -15.20
CA THR A 325 25.64 9.63 -16.10
C THR A 325 24.65 10.34 -17.04
N ARG A 326 24.21 11.54 -16.67
CA ARG A 326 23.26 12.38 -17.43
C ARG A 326 23.92 13.46 -18.26
N ASP A 327 25.15 13.84 -17.93
CA ASP A 327 25.89 14.87 -18.64
C ASP A 327 26.22 14.41 -20.07
N ALA A 328 25.66 15.10 -21.07
CA ALA A 328 25.87 14.77 -22.48
C ALA A 328 27.33 14.94 -22.93
N SER A 329 28.13 15.73 -22.20
CA SER A 329 29.57 15.89 -22.46
C SER A 329 30.40 14.69 -21.99
N VAL A 330 29.83 13.82 -21.16
CA VAL A 330 30.49 12.62 -20.63
C VAL A 330 30.13 11.39 -21.47
N ALA A 331 31.14 10.74 -22.02
CA ALA A 331 31.00 9.54 -22.85
C ALA A 331 32.20 8.58 -22.68
N GLY A 332 32.08 7.38 -23.23
CA GLY A 332 33.16 6.41 -23.29
C GLY A 332 33.67 5.98 -21.90
N PRO A 333 34.99 5.91 -21.69
CA PRO A 333 35.58 5.47 -20.41
C PRO A 333 35.07 6.25 -19.19
N SER A 334 34.92 7.57 -19.29
CA SER A 334 34.44 8.41 -18.18
C SER A 334 33.00 8.09 -17.81
N LEU A 335 32.14 7.82 -18.80
CA LEU A 335 30.76 7.40 -18.55
C LEU A 335 30.71 6.01 -17.93
N ARG A 336 31.55 5.08 -18.40
CA ARG A 336 31.67 3.74 -17.79
C ARG A 336 32.10 3.82 -16.32
N ALA A 337 33.08 4.66 -16.00
CA ALA A 337 33.52 4.90 -14.62
C ALA A 337 32.39 5.46 -13.74
N ALA A 338 31.58 6.37 -14.28
CA ALA A 338 30.41 6.88 -13.55
C ALA A 338 29.38 5.77 -13.25
N HIS A 339 29.07 4.90 -14.22
CA HIS A 339 28.18 3.76 -14.00
C HIS A 339 28.77 2.71 -13.04
N HIS A 340 30.09 2.53 -13.06
CA HIS A 340 30.83 1.69 -12.13
C HIS A 340 30.67 2.16 -10.69
N GLU A 341 30.89 3.46 -10.42
CA GLU A 341 30.67 4.03 -9.08
C GLU A 341 29.21 3.90 -8.61
N VAL A 342 28.24 4.04 -9.52
CA VAL A 342 26.83 3.77 -9.22
C VAL A 342 26.64 2.32 -8.78
N GLY A 343 27.22 1.36 -9.51
CA GLY A 343 27.16 -0.06 -9.17
C GLY A 343 27.75 -0.35 -7.79
N ARG A 344 28.93 0.20 -7.51
CA ARG A 344 29.63 0.06 -6.22
C ARG A 344 28.82 0.63 -5.06
N TYR A 345 28.23 1.81 -5.24
CA TYR A 345 27.34 2.43 -4.25
C TYR A 345 26.09 1.59 -3.98
N LEU A 346 25.38 1.16 -5.04
CA LEU A 346 24.17 0.34 -4.89
C LEU A 346 24.47 -1.01 -4.22
N ALA A 347 25.65 -1.57 -4.47
CA ALA A 347 26.08 -2.80 -3.82
C ALA A 347 26.28 -2.65 -2.32
N ILE A 348 27.01 -1.62 -1.89
CA ILE A 348 27.31 -1.37 -0.48
C ILE A 348 26.05 -0.95 0.28
N GLU A 349 25.31 0.04 -0.25
CA GLU A 349 24.23 0.70 0.49
C GLU A 349 22.92 -0.09 0.48
N PHE A 350 22.63 -0.84 -0.59
CA PHE A 350 21.31 -1.46 -0.77
C PHE A 350 21.38 -2.97 -0.91
N LEU A 351 22.30 -3.52 -1.72
CA LEU A 351 22.38 -4.98 -1.88
C LEU A 351 22.84 -5.67 -0.59
N ALA A 352 23.85 -5.12 0.10
CA ALA A 352 24.33 -5.67 1.37
C ALA A 352 23.24 -5.68 2.46
N ASP A 353 22.42 -4.63 2.55
CA ASP A 353 21.29 -4.56 3.48
C ASP A 353 20.14 -5.49 3.07
N THR A 354 19.90 -5.63 1.77
CA THR A 354 18.78 -6.44 1.26
C THR A 354 19.06 -7.94 1.36
N LEU A 355 20.29 -8.36 1.05
CA LEU A 355 20.71 -9.76 1.02
C LEU A 355 21.34 -10.21 2.35
N GLY A 356 21.82 -9.26 3.15
CA GLY A 356 22.53 -9.50 4.40
C GLY A 356 24.03 -9.75 4.21
N VAL A 357 24.74 -9.73 5.33
CA VAL A 357 26.18 -10.03 5.40
C VAL A 357 26.44 -11.22 6.33
N GLU A 358 27.47 -11.99 6.01
CA GLU A 358 27.94 -13.10 6.83
C GLU A 358 29.37 -12.87 7.33
N LYS A 359 29.68 -13.44 8.49
CA LYS A 359 31.03 -13.45 9.03
C LYS A 359 31.85 -14.55 8.37
N TYR A 360 33.12 -14.27 8.11
CA TYR A 360 34.07 -15.28 7.67
C TYR A 360 35.46 -15.05 8.30
N PRO A 361 36.27 -16.10 8.48
CA PRO A 361 37.60 -15.96 9.08
C PRO A 361 38.56 -15.24 8.14
N ILE A 362 39.29 -14.25 8.65
CA ILE A 362 40.37 -13.56 7.95
C ILE A 362 41.66 -13.56 8.78
N PRO A 363 42.85 -13.61 8.14
CA PRO A 363 44.10 -13.36 8.83
C PRO A 363 44.17 -11.88 9.24
N HIS A 364 44.30 -11.62 10.54
CA HIS A 364 44.55 -10.29 11.05
C HIS A 364 46.02 -9.92 10.87
N VAL A 365 46.32 -8.63 10.75
CA VAL A 365 47.69 -8.10 10.65
C VAL A 365 48.57 -8.45 11.86
N GLN A 366 47.98 -8.81 13.00
CA GLN A 366 48.70 -9.26 14.22
C GLN A 366 48.97 -10.77 14.25
N GLY A 367 48.69 -11.52 13.18
CA GLY A 367 49.01 -12.94 13.06
C GLY A 367 47.97 -13.93 13.60
N HIS A 368 46.89 -13.46 14.23
CA HIS A 368 45.75 -14.31 14.62
C HIS A 368 44.60 -14.24 13.61
N ILE A 369 43.67 -15.20 13.65
CA ILE A 369 42.43 -15.16 12.85
C ILE A 369 41.40 -14.27 13.55
N THR A 370 40.73 -13.40 12.79
CA THR A 370 39.58 -12.60 13.25
C THR A 370 38.40 -12.73 12.28
N SER A 371 37.28 -12.06 12.57
CA SER A 371 36.09 -12.05 11.72
C SER A 371 36.13 -10.89 10.71
N GLY A 372 36.12 -11.22 9.43
CA GLY A 372 35.72 -10.33 8.34
C GLY A 372 34.24 -10.47 8.02
N HIS A 373 33.73 -9.63 7.12
CA HIS A 373 32.35 -9.69 6.63
C HIS A 373 32.32 -9.72 5.11
N ARG A 374 31.36 -10.45 4.55
CA ARG A 374 31.10 -10.53 3.11
C ARG A 374 29.59 -10.68 2.86
N LEU A 375 29.16 -10.65 1.61
CA LEU A 375 27.76 -10.87 1.25
C LEU A 375 27.29 -12.25 1.74
N PHE A 376 26.08 -12.33 2.31
CA PHE A 376 25.51 -13.61 2.71
C PHE A 376 25.36 -14.53 1.50
N GLY A 377 25.96 -15.73 1.57
CA GLY A 377 25.93 -16.68 0.45
C GLY A 377 26.58 -16.15 -0.84
N GLU A 378 27.63 -15.33 -0.74
CA GLU A 378 28.32 -14.71 -1.88
C GLU A 378 28.70 -15.71 -2.99
N GLU A 379 29.26 -16.88 -2.62
CA GLU A 379 29.64 -17.94 -3.55
C GLU A 379 28.42 -18.63 -4.21
N SER A 380 27.25 -18.52 -3.60
CA SER A 380 25.97 -18.99 -4.15
C SER A 380 25.19 -17.90 -4.90
N THR A 381 25.84 -16.78 -5.20
CA THR A 381 25.27 -15.66 -5.96
C THR A 381 25.89 -15.59 -7.36
N ALA A 382 25.13 -15.10 -8.34
CA ALA A 382 25.60 -14.77 -9.67
C ALA A 382 25.16 -13.35 -10.08
N ILE A 383 26.05 -12.57 -10.68
CA ILE A 383 25.77 -11.31 -11.36
C ILE A 383 25.63 -11.60 -12.85
N ILE A 384 24.57 -11.08 -13.45
CA ILE A 384 24.33 -11.13 -14.88
C ILE A 384 24.28 -9.69 -15.38
N ALA A 385 25.32 -9.29 -16.10
CA ALA A 385 25.39 -8.02 -16.80
C ALA A 385 24.54 -8.09 -18.07
N LEU A 386 23.46 -7.29 -18.13
CA LEU A 386 22.64 -7.19 -19.32
C LEU A 386 23.35 -6.36 -20.38
N MET A 387 23.78 -7.03 -21.44
CA MET A 387 24.66 -6.44 -22.43
C MET A 387 23.92 -5.49 -23.37
N ARG A 388 24.51 -4.36 -23.76
CA ARG A 388 25.85 -3.87 -23.37
C ARG A 388 25.82 -2.86 -22.22
N GLY A 389 24.67 -2.24 -21.97
CA GLY A 389 24.56 -1.10 -21.05
C GLY A 389 24.79 -1.43 -19.59
N GLY A 390 24.49 -2.65 -19.15
CA GLY A 390 24.61 -3.09 -17.76
C GLY A 390 26.04 -3.36 -17.30
N GLU A 391 26.98 -3.67 -18.21
CA GLU A 391 28.32 -4.17 -17.86
C GLU A 391 29.10 -3.24 -16.92
N PRO A 392 29.26 -1.93 -17.19
CA PRO A 392 30.07 -1.07 -16.31
C PRO A 392 29.53 -0.99 -14.88
N MET A 393 28.20 -0.99 -14.73
CA MET A 393 27.57 -1.01 -13.42
C MET A 393 27.70 -2.37 -12.74
N ALA A 394 27.56 -3.46 -13.50
CA ALA A 394 27.74 -4.81 -12.99
C ALA A 394 29.17 -5.01 -12.47
N LEU A 395 30.18 -4.48 -13.17
CA LEU A 395 31.57 -4.51 -12.74
C LEU A 395 31.75 -3.81 -11.38
N GLY A 396 31.12 -2.64 -11.20
CA GLY A 396 31.08 -1.96 -9.91
C GLY A 396 30.45 -2.79 -8.78
N VAL A 397 29.40 -3.56 -9.07
CA VAL A 397 28.81 -4.51 -8.11
C VAL A 397 29.77 -5.65 -7.80
N SER A 398 30.42 -6.21 -8.82
CA SER A 398 31.36 -7.33 -8.67
C SER A 398 32.64 -6.97 -7.92
N GLU A 399 33.06 -5.70 -7.97
CA GLU A 399 34.19 -5.22 -7.17
C GLU A 399 33.91 -5.33 -5.66
N VAL A 400 32.66 -5.06 -5.26
CA VAL A 400 32.23 -5.18 -3.86
C VAL A 400 32.06 -6.64 -3.45
N PHE A 401 31.53 -7.47 -4.35
CA PHE A 401 31.26 -8.88 -4.11
C PHE A 401 32.19 -9.79 -4.93
N ALA A 402 33.46 -9.80 -4.54
CA ALA A 402 34.57 -10.40 -5.27
C ALA A 402 34.44 -11.92 -5.54
N ARG A 403 33.58 -12.66 -4.82
CA ARG A 403 33.41 -14.12 -5.01
C ARG A 403 32.19 -14.50 -5.84
N VAL A 404 31.41 -13.52 -6.28
CA VAL A 404 30.21 -13.75 -7.07
C VAL A 404 30.58 -14.18 -8.49
N ILE A 405 29.84 -15.15 -9.05
CA ILE A 405 30.01 -15.50 -10.47
C ILE A 405 29.56 -14.32 -11.34
N PHE A 406 30.36 -13.95 -12.33
CA PHE A 406 30.05 -12.88 -13.27
C PHE A 406 29.72 -13.43 -14.66
N LEU A 407 28.53 -13.14 -15.17
CA LEU A 407 28.04 -13.57 -16.48
C LEU A 407 27.66 -12.36 -17.32
N HIS A 408 27.96 -12.43 -18.62
CA HIS A 408 27.42 -11.51 -19.61
C HIS A 408 26.24 -12.18 -20.31
N ALA A 409 25.12 -11.47 -20.46
CA ALA A 409 23.99 -11.95 -21.23
C ALA A 409 23.40 -10.84 -22.10
N LYS A 410 23.30 -11.07 -23.40
CA LYS A 410 22.59 -10.19 -24.34
C LYS A 410 21.14 -10.63 -24.50
N GLN A 411 20.90 -11.93 -24.46
CA GLN A 411 19.57 -12.55 -24.56
C GLN A 411 19.42 -13.63 -23.46
N PRO A 412 18.18 -13.97 -23.06
CA PRO A 412 17.94 -14.97 -22.01
C PRO A 412 18.61 -16.32 -22.28
N GLU A 413 18.70 -16.72 -23.53
CA GLU A 413 19.27 -17.99 -23.98
C GLU A 413 20.78 -18.10 -23.71
N ASP A 414 21.47 -16.97 -23.50
CA ASP A 414 22.88 -16.94 -23.07
C ASP A 414 23.05 -17.48 -21.63
N ILE A 415 21.95 -17.60 -20.87
CA ILE A 415 21.93 -18.12 -19.50
C ILE A 415 21.54 -19.60 -19.52
N HIS A 416 22.55 -20.47 -19.41
CA HIS A 416 22.37 -21.92 -19.34
C HIS A 416 22.16 -22.40 -17.90
N GLU A 417 21.38 -23.47 -17.71
CA GLU A 417 21.07 -24.06 -16.40
C GLU A 417 22.33 -24.43 -15.60
N ASN A 418 23.34 -24.99 -16.28
CA ASN A 418 24.62 -25.36 -15.67
C ASN A 418 25.40 -24.15 -15.14
N ALA A 419 25.27 -22.97 -15.74
CA ALA A 419 25.96 -21.76 -15.29
C ALA A 419 25.42 -21.24 -13.95
N LEU A 420 24.18 -21.62 -13.61
CA LEU A 420 23.50 -21.24 -12.36
C LEU A 420 23.37 -22.41 -11.38
N ALA A 421 24.03 -23.54 -11.64
CA ALA A 421 24.03 -24.70 -10.76
C ALA A 421 24.45 -24.33 -9.33
N GLY A 422 23.58 -24.63 -8.36
CA GLY A 422 23.83 -24.35 -6.94
C GLY A 422 23.72 -22.87 -6.54
N LYS A 423 23.31 -21.98 -7.45
CA LYS A 423 23.07 -20.57 -7.13
C LYS A 423 21.69 -20.39 -6.51
N LYS A 424 21.64 -19.54 -5.48
CA LYS A 424 20.42 -19.18 -4.74
C LYS A 424 19.96 -17.77 -5.08
N THR A 425 20.88 -16.91 -5.52
CA THR A 425 20.60 -15.51 -5.83
C THR A 425 21.18 -15.13 -7.18
N VAL A 426 20.39 -14.42 -7.98
CA VAL A 426 20.81 -13.84 -9.26
C VAL A 426 20.59 -12.33 -9.22
N ILE A 427 21.67 -11.59 -9.52
CA ILE A 427 21.67 -10.13 -9.61
C ILE A 427 21.68 -9.76 -11.10
N LEU A 428 20.52 -9.36 -11.63
CA LEU A 428 20.39 -8.84 -13.00
C LEU A 428 20.75 -7.35 -12.99
N VAL A 429 21.76 -6.93 -13.75
CA VAL A 429 22.23 -5.55 -13.75
C VAL A 429 22.02 -4.90 -15.11
N ASP A 430 21.33 -3.76 -15.13
CA ASP A 430 21.17 -2.93 -16.31
C ASP A 430 21.28 -1.44 -15.95
N SER A 431 21.91 -0.65 -16.80
CA SER A 431 22.04 0.80 -16.59
C SER A 431 20.67 1.51 -16.53
N VAL A 432 19.73 1.12 -17.39
CA VAL A 432 18.45 1.82 -17.58
C VAL A 432 17.31 0.83 -17.85
N VAL A 433 16.35 0.75 -16.92
CA VAL A 433 15.10 -0.01 -17.09
C VAL A 433 13.98 0.93 -17.52
N ASN A 434 13.74 1.03 -18.82
CA ASN A 434 12.78 1.98 -19.37
C ASN A 434 11.37 1.40 -19.57
N SER A 435 11.21 0.34 -20.37
CA SER A 435 9.91 -0.33 -20.54
C SER A 435 9.72 -1.53 -19.60
N GLY A 436 10.81 -2.03 -19.01
CA GLY A 436 10.81 -3.27 -18.22
C GLY A 436 10.83 -4.55 -19.05
N LYS A 437 10.58 -4.49 -20.37
CA LYS A 437 10.43 -5.69 -21.22
C LYS A 437 11.65 -6.61 -21.19
N SER A 438 12.87 -6.07 -21.26
CA SER A 438 14.08 -6.89 -21.17
C SER A 438 14.12 -7.65 -19.86
N ILE A 439 13.91 -6.96 -18.73
CA ILE A 439 13.85 -7.57 -17.41
C ILE A 439 12.77 -8.65 -17.34
N GLU A 440 11.59 -8.41 -17.92
CA GLU A 440 10.52 -9.41 -17.96
C GLU A 440 10.95 -10.72 -18.62
N VAL A 441 11.54 -10.65 -19.80
CA VAL A 441 11.95 -11.85 -20.52
C VAL A 441 13.04 -12.60 -19.74
N PHE A 442 14.02 -11.88 -19.18
CA PHE A 442 15.08 -12.48 -18.36
C PHE A 442 14.54 -13.12 -17.08
N VAL A 443 13.65 -12.44 -16.35
CA VAL A 443 13.03 -12.98 -15.13
C VAL A 443 12.22 -14.23 -15.46
N ARG A 444 11.38 -14.20 -16.50
CA ARG A 444 10.58 -15.37 -16.88
C ARG A 444 11.44 -16.57 -17.29
N HIS A 445 12.53 -16.32 -18.02
CA HIS A 445 13.50 -17.37 -18.35
C HIS A 445 14.15 -17.97 -17.11
N LEU A 446 14.64 -17.13 -16.19
CA LEU A 446 15.22 -17.57 -14.91
C LEU A 446 14.23 -18.37 -14.07
N GLN A 447 12.96 -17.99 -14.04
CA GLN A 447 11.92 -18.75 -13.33
C GLN A 447 11.67 -20.13 -13.98
N ALA A 448 11.74 -20.21 -15.31
CA ALA A 448 11.52 -21.46 -16.03
C ALA A 448 12.65 -22.47 -15.77
N ILE A 449 13.90 -22.02 -15.73
CA ILE A 449 15.06 -22.89 -15.45
C ILE A 449 15.34 -23.06 -13.95
N TYR A 450 14.91 -22.12 -13.10
CA TYR A 450 15.22 -22.07 -11.67
C TYR A 450 14.06 -21.48 -10.84
N ALA A 451 13.01 -22.27 -10.62
CA ALA A 451 11.76 -21.79 -9.97
C ALA A 451 11.91 -21.23 -8.53
N LYS A 452 13.03 -21.48 -7.83
CA LYS A 452 13.28 -21.05 -6.44
C LYS A 452 14.39 -20.01 -6.28
N VAL A 453 14.92 -19.45 -7.36
CA VAL A 453 16.00 -18.46 -7.27
C VAL A 453 15.48 -17.10 -6.81
N HIS A 454 16.21 -16.44 -5.91
CA HIS A 454 15.96 -15.05 -5.54
C HIS A 454 16.56 -14.13 -6.61
N ILE A 455 15.74 -13.30 -7.26
CA ILE A 455 16.20 -12.39 -8.32
C ILE A 455 16.24 -10.97 -7.78
N VAL A 456 17.39 -10.30 -7.95
CA VAL A 456 17.54 -8.88 -7.64
C VAL A 456 17.89 -8.13 -8.92
N VAL A 457 17.05 -7.19 -9.32
CA VAL A 457 17.31 -6.30 -10.45
C VAL A 457 17.99 -5.04 -9.93
N VAL A 458 19.14 -4.70 -10.49
CA VAL A 458 19.93 -3.51 -10.12
C VAL A 458 19.95 -2.56 -11.31
N ALA A 459 19.57 -1.31 -11.08
CA ALA A 459 19.59 -0.31 -12.13
C ALA A 459 19.96 1.11 -11.70
N GLY A 460 20.58 1.85 -12.62
CA GLY A 460 20.82 3.28 -12.43
C GLY A 460 19.53 4.09 -12.52
N VAL A 461 18.65 3.72 -13.46
CA VAL A 461 17.37 4.42 -13.65
C VAL A 461 16.28 3.40 -13.91
N VAL A 462 15.15 3.54 -13.22
CA VAL A 462 13.94 2.77 -13.50
C VAL A 462 12.79 3.72 -13.78
N GLN A 463 12.11 3.53 -14.91
CA GLN A 463 10.96 4.36 -15.26
C GLN A 463 9.68 3.85 -14.57
N LYS A 464 8.79 4.78 -14.18
CA LYS A 464 7.57 4.51 -13.39
C LYS A 464 6.60 3.51 -14.04
N ASP A 465 6.47 3.50 -15.37
CA ASP A 465 5.65 2.53 -16.10
C ASP A 465 6.29 1.15 -16.11
N ALA A 466 7.62 1.03 -16.27
CA ALA A 466 8.28 -0.27 -16.12
C ALA A 466 8.03 -0.85 -14.74
N LEU A 467 8.09 -0.01 -13.70
CA LEU A 467 7.82 -0.43 -12.34
C LEU A 467 6.38 -0.95 -12.18
N THR A 468 5.40 -0.15 -12.62
CA THR A 468 3.98 -0.44 -12.40
C THR A 468 3.43 -1.51 -13.34
N LYS A 469 3.80 -1.51 -14.62
CA LYS A 469 3.25 -2.38 -15.66
C LYS A 469 3.99 -3.70 -15.83
N VAL A 470 5.24 -3.80 -15.38
CA VAL A 470 6.08 -5.00 -15.59
C VAL A 470 6.59 -5.56 -14.28
N MET A 471 7.36 -4.76 -13.53
CA MET A 471 8.07 -5.27 -12.35
C MET A 471 7.12 -5.67 -11.21
N LYS A 472 6.11 -4.85 -10.90
CA LYS A 472 5.09 -5.17 -9.89
C LYS A 472 4.34 -6.46 -10.23
N PRO A 473 3.80 -6.66 -11.46
CA PRO A 473 3.23 -7.94 -11.88
C PRO A 473 4.19 -9.14 -11.75
N LEU A 474 5.46 -8.99 -12.15
CA LEU A 474 6.46 -10.05 -12.02
C LEU A 474 6.72 -10.43 -10.57
N GLY A 475 6.80 -9.45 -9.66
CA GLY A 475 6.97 -9.69 -8.23
C GLY A 475 5.81 -10.47 -7.59
N LYS A 476 4.63 -10.55 -8.23
CA LYS A 476 3.53 -11.41 -7.77
C LYS A 476 3.75 -12.89 -8.10
N THR A 477 4.63 -13.20 -9.04
CA THR A 477 4.91 -14.57 -9.51
C THR A 477 6.33 -15.03 -9.22
N ALA A 478 7.25 -14.10 -8.94
CA ALA A 478 8.67 -14.34 -8.74
C ALA A 478 9.11 -13.78 -7.39
N ASP A 479 10.11 -14.42 -6.77
CA ASP A 479 10.81 -13.80 -5.65
C ASP A 479 11.79 -12.73 -6.18
N LEU A 480 11.27 -11.51 -6.33
CA LEU A 480 11.91 -10.41 -7.05
C LEU A 480 12.12 -9.18 -6.17
N SER A 481 13.34 -8.67 -6.16
CA SER A 481 13.71 -7.37 -5.58
C SER A 481 14.20 -6.42 -6.68
N LEU A 482 14.03 -5.12 -6.47
CA LEU A 482 14.54 -4.04 -7.30
C LEU A 482 15.40 -3.11 -6.43
N VAL A 483 16.64 -2.88 -6.85
CA VAL A 483 17.56 -1.88 -6.30
C VAL A 483 17.82 -0.84 -7.39
N ALA A 484 17.49 0.43 -7.12
CA ALA A 484 17.64 1.50 -8.09
C ALA A 484 18.35 2.74 -7.54
N LEU A 485 19.23 3.37 -8.32
CA LEU A 485 19.76 4.68 -7.93
C LEU A 485 18.64 5.73 -7.94
N ARG A 486 17.77 5.71 -8.96
CA ARG A 486 16.60 6.59 -9.01
C ARG A 486 15.40 5.97 -9.74
N LEU A 487 14.21 6.34 -9.29
CA LEU A 487 12.98 6.22 -10.06
C LEU A 487 12.75 7.47 -10.91
N SER A 488 12.21 7.31 -12.11
CA SER A 488 12.02 8.40 -13.07
C SER A 488 10.59 8.43 -13.60
N GLU A 489 9.95 9.59 -13.58
CA GLU A 489 8.67 9.81 -14.28
C GLU A 489 8.89 10.01 -15.78
N ASN A 490 10.04 10.57 -16.17
CA ASN A 490 10.40 10.78 -17.56
C ASN A 490 10.60 9.45 -18.28
N LYS A 491 9.83 9.26 -19.35
CA LYS A 491 9.99 8.15 -20.30
C LYS A 491 10.83 8.61 -21.48
N TYR A 492 12.06 8.11 -21.57
CA TYR A 492 12.98 8.44 -22.66
C TYR A 492 13.71 7.19 -23.12
N VAL A 493 13.47 6.78 -24.38
CA VAL A 493 14.27 5.74 -25.05
C VAL A 493 15.31 6.50 -25.86
N GLY A 494 16.58 6.40 -25.48
CA GLY A 494 17.66 6.95 -26.31
C GLY A 494 17.68 6.26 -27.67
N GLN A 495 17.85 7.02 -28.74
CA GLN A 495 18.06 6.51 -30.09
C GLN A 495 19.37 7.11 -30.65
N GLY A 496 20.18 6.29 -31.31
CA GLY A 496 21.46 6.73 -31.88
C GLY A 496 22.42 7.31 -30.84
N GLY A 497 22.75 8.60 -30.98
CA GLY A 497 23.71 9.32 -30.11
C GLY A 497 23.28 9.54 -28.65
N THR A 498 22.03 9.26 -28.32
CA THR A 498 21.47 9.41 -26.96
C THR A 498 21.23 8.07 -26.25
N ASP A 499 21.47 6.95 -26.94
CA ASP A 499 21.40 5.62 -26.34
C ASP A 499 22.54 5.42 -25.32
N THR A 500 22.20 4.84 -24.17
CA THR A 500 23.15 4.66 -23.07
C THR A 500 24.25 3.68 -23.46
N GLY A 501 23.92 2.56 -24.12
CA GLY A 501 24.90 1.62 -24.62
C GLY A 501 25.87 2.27 -25.61
N ASN A 502 25.35 3.04 -26.55
CA ASN A 502 26.18 3.73 -27.54
C ASN A 502 27.12 4.76 -26.91
N ARG A 503 26.64 5.54 -25.93
CA ARG A 503 27.47 6.52 -25.22
C ARG A 503 28.55 5.86 -24.36
N LEU A 504 28.26 4.70 -23.76
CA LEU A 504 29.24 3.97 -22.94
C LEU A 504 30.44 3.48 -23.76
N PHE A 505 30.25 3.16 -25.02
CA PHE A 505 31.28 2.57 -25.89
C PHE A 505 31.65 3.43 -27.11
N ASN A 506 31.21 4.68 -27.15
CA ASN A 506 31.43 5.61 -28.27
C ASN A 506 30.98 5.05 -29.64
N THR A 507 29.89 4.28 -29.67
CA THR A 507 29.31 3.71 -30.90
C THR A 507 28.12 4.51 -31.43
N THR A 508 28.05 5.80 -31.11
CA THR A 508 26.93 6.71 -31.44
C THR A 508 26.70 6.92 -32.94
N HIS A 509 27.68 6.56 -33.78
CA HIS A 509 27.63 6.67 -35.24
C HIS A 509 27.24 5.36 -35.95
N MET A 510 27.16 4.24 -35.21
CA MET A 510 26.70 2.96 -35.75
C MET A 510 25.17 2.93 -35.59
N LEU A 511 24.46 3.16 -36.70
CA LEU A 511 23.00 2.98 -36.78
C LEU A 511 22.64 1.49 -36.86
#